data_AF-A0A2C9JSM8-F1
#
_entry.id   AF-A0A2C9JSM8-F1
#
_cell.length_a   1.000
_cell.length_b   1.000
_cell.length_c   1.000
_cell.angle_alpha   90.00
_cell.angle_beta   90.00
_cell.angle_gamma   90.00
#
_symmetry.space_group_name_H-M   'P 1'
#
loop_
_entity.id
_entity.type
_entity.pdbx_description
1 polymer ?
#
loop_
_entity_poly.entity_id
_entity_poly.type
_entity_poly.pdbx_seq_one_letter_code
_entity_poly.pdbx_strand_id
1 'polypeptide(L)'
;MGQRNSVYGFRCLPSLLRPESRGRLTLKSSDPFDPPAIVANYLEKPEDVQLLIRGIEECKKIVSSEPLKDIGAELTEKTPAKSCAHLKYESDQYWECLLKLRPLTIYHPVGTCKMGPKDDPTSVVDPELSHFSSYWPRGRALGGTSSINGMQYVRASRHDYDRWAKYTNSEGWDYHHVLPYFKKLEDTQIEGIQNSVYRGKGGPIPVNRIKSQPLAQTIVEAAQKVGYPLNEDHNGQTMEGVAHSQVNAKDDERWSSSRSYIHPILNRPNLHVAVNSLVQKIVLKDKKAVGVEVIKDNRKFTIGVRREVILSAGAIGSPQILMLSGVGPKKHLEELKIPVVSDLPVGDNLQDHLFFDLGVTIREPMSSPFNSLKSWSTYLKYKILGTGTYYV
;
A
#
# COMPACT_ATOMS: atom_id res chain seq x y z
N MET A 1 -13.56 -28.03 7.95
CA MET A 1 -13.20 -26.73 8.54
C MET A 1 -13.10 -26.96 10.03
N GLY A 2 -11.89 -27.03 10.60
CA GLY A 2 -11.72 -27.09 12.04
C GLY A 2 -11.96 -25.71 12.63
N GLN A 3 -12.78 -25.61 13.68
CA GLN A 3 -12.93 -24.40 14.47
C GLN A 3 -11.54 -23.93 14.92
N ARG A 4 -11.17 -22.71 14.51
CA ARG A 4 -9.98 -22.01 15.02
C ARG A 4 -10.28 -21.60 16.46
N ASN A 5 -9.87 -22.41 17.43
CA ASN A 5 -10.05 -22.14 18.86
C ASN A 5 -9.10 -21.06 19.43
N SER A 6 -8.49 -20.23 18.59
CA SER A 6 -7.63 -19.13 18.99
C SER A 6 -8.22 -17.80 18.54
N VAL A 7 -8.57 -16.94 19.51
CA VAL A 7 -9.22 -15.63 19.29
C VAL A 7 -8.18 -14.49 19.21
N TYR A 8 -6.90 -14.77 19.51
CA TYR A 8 -5.85 -13.76 19.66
C TYR A 8 -4.60 -14.12 18.84
N GLY A 9 -3.94 -13.11 18.30
CA GLY A 9 -2.77 -13.31 17.46
C GLY A 9 -2.27 -12.05 16.76
N PHE A 10 -1.20 -12.22 15.98
CA PHE A 10 -0.65 -11.22 15.08
C PHE A 10 -0.33 -11.86 13.73
N ARG A 11 0.12 -11.06 12.76
CA ARG A 11 0.55 -11.55 11.43
C ARG A 11 2.01 -11.25 11.20
N CYS A 12 2.71 -12.18 10.54
CA CYS A 12 4.03 -11.94 9.94
C CYS A 12 3.85 -11.86 8.43
N LEU A 13 4.24 -10.73 7.82
CA LEU A 13 3.95 -10.42 6.42
C LEU A 13 5.26 -10.26 5.60
N PRO A 14 5.97 -11.35 5.27
CA PRO A 14 7.13 -11.26 4.39
C PRO A 14 6.69 -10.68 3.05
N SER A 15 7.34 -9.58 2.64
CA SER A 15 6.91 -8.72 1.53
C SER A 15 8.05 -8.48 0.54
N LEU A 16 7.76 -8.58 -0.75
CA LEU A 16 8.68 -8.22 -1.83
C LEU A 16 8.66 -6.71 -2.04
N LEU A 17 9.71 -6.02 -1.57
CA LEU A 17 9.86 -4.57 -1.78
C LEU A 17 10.34 -4.22 -3.20
N ARG A 18 10.92 -5.20 -3.90
CA ARG A 18 11.46 -5.06 -5.26
C ARG A 18 11.19 -6.35 -6.03
N PRO A 19 9.93 -6.61 -6.43
CA PRO A 19 9.63 -7.79 -7.22
C PRO A 19 10.36 -7.71 -8.58
N GLU A 20 10.74 -8.85 -9.14
CA GLU A 20 11.26 -8.98 -10.51
C GLU A 20 10.13 -9.15 -11.53
N SER A 21 8.99 -9.68 -11.10
CA SER A 21 7.79 -9.79 -11.94
C SER A 21 7.29 -8.42 -12.39
N ARG A 22 6.78 -8.33 -13.63
CA ARG A 22 6.27 -7.09 -14.23
C ARG A 22 4.89 -7.30 -14.83
N GLY A 23 3.96 -6.49 -14.35
CA GLY A 23 2.61 -6.46 -14.87
C GLY A 23 2.38 -5.41 -15.96
N ARG A 24 1.15 -5.36 -16.41
CA ARG A 24 0.62 -4.37 -17.34
C ARG A 24 -0.80 -3.96 -16.95
N LEU A 25 -1.13 -2.72 -17.27
CA LEU A 25 -2.46 -2.13 -17.18
C LEU A 25 -2.92 -1.71 -18.58
N THR A 26 -4.11 -2.15 -19.00
CA THR A 26 -4.70 -1.79 -20.30
C THR A 26 -6.13 -1.29 -20.14
N LEU A 27 -6.63 -0.56 -21.13
CA LEU A 27 -8.05 -0.21 -21.19
C LEU A 27 -8.88 -1.43 -21.59
N LYS A 28 -10.05 -1.63 -20.96
CA LYS A 28 -11.06 -2.60 -21.40
C LYS A 28 -11.94 -2.06 -22.52
N SER A 29 -12.20 -0.75 -22.48
CA SER A 29 -13.03 -0.02 -23.44
C SER A 29 -12.57 1.44 -23.52
N SER A 30 -13.22 2.24 -24.35
CA SER A 30 -13.06 3.69 -24.39
C SER A 30 -13.97 4.44 -23.40
N ASP A 31 -14.76 3.73 -22.59
CA ASP A 31 -15.58 4.33 -21.53
C ASP A 31 -14.70 4.66 -20.31
N PRO A 32 -14.59 5.94 -19.90
CA PRO A 32 -13.81 6.35 -18.73
C PRO A 32 -14.35 5.81 -17.39
N PHE A 33 -15.58 5.30 -17.34
CA PHE A 33 -16.14 4.66 -16.15
C PHE A 33 -15.75 3.20 -16.00
N ASP A 34 -15.29 2.57 -17.09
CA ASP A 34 -14.82 1.19 -17.02
C ASP A 34 -13.46 1.13 -16.32
N PRO A 35 -13.30 0.27 -15.28
CA PRO A 35 -12.00 0.09 -14.67
C PRO A 35 -11.04 -0.59 -15.67
N PRO A 36 -9.75 -0.20 -15.68
CA PRO A 36 -8.78 -0.81 -16.57
C PRO A 36 -8.59 -2.30 -16.23
N ALA A 37 -8.14 -3.08 -17.21
CA ALA A 37 -7.67 -4.43 -16.98
C ALA A 37 -6.27 -4.37 -16.36
N ILE A 38 -6.06 -5.14 -15.30
CA ILE A 38 -4.78 -5.24 -14.60
C ILE A 38 -4.32 -6.68 -14.69
N VAL A 39 -3.12 -6.87 -15.22
CA VAL A 39 -2.42 -8.15 -15.24
C VAL A 39 -1.12 -7.94 -14.49
N ALA A 40 -1.07 -8.31 -13.22
CA ALA A 40 0.07 -8.03 -12.34
C ALA A 40 1.27 -8.96 -12.59
N ASN A 41 1.04 -10.14 -13.16
CA ASN A 41 2.05 -11.20 -13.33
C ASN A 41 2.79 -11.58 -12.03
N TYR A 42 2.12 -11.49 -10.88
CA TYR A 42 2.73 -11.87 -9.60
C TYR A 42 3.34 -13.27 -9.67
N LEU A 43 4.56 -13.41 -9.15
CA LEU A 43 5.28 -14.69 -9.08
C LEU A 43 5.59 -15.32 -10.45
N GLU A 44 5.54 -14.55 -11.54
CA GLU A 44 6.01 -14.99 -12.85
C GLU A 44 7.50 -15.31 -12.82
N LYS A 45 8.27 -14.52 -12.07
CA LYS A 45 9.71 -14.71 -11.89
C LYS A 45 9.99 -15.64 -10.71
N PRO A 46 10.74 -16.74 -10.90
CA PRO A 46 11.05 -17.68 -9.83
C PRO A 46 11.83 -17.03 -8.68
N GLU A 47 12.60 -15.98 -8.94
CA GLU A 47 13.35 -15.21 -7.94
C GLU A 47 12.44 -14.61 -6.86
N ASP A 48 11.24 -14.15 -7.26
CA ASP A 48 10.24 -13.60 -6.35
C ASP A 48 9.71 -14.67 -5.38
N VAL A 49 9.44 -15.87 -5.90
CA VAL A 49 8.99 -17.02 -5.11
C VAL A 49 10.06 -17.38 -4.09
N GLN A 50 11.31 -17.52 -4.52
CA GLN A 50 12.42 -17.92 -3.64
C GLN A 50 12.70 -16.86 -2.57
N LEU A 51 12.57 -15.57 -2.88
CA LEU A 51 12.73 -14.51 -1.90
C LEU A 51 11.59 -14.50 -0.87
N LEU A 52 10.34 -14.78 -1.26
CA LEU A 52 9.23 -14.93 -0.32
C LEU A 52 9.39 -16.16 0.59
N ILE A 53 9.84 -17.29 0.05
CA ILE A 53 10.13 -18.49 0.86
C ILE A 53 11.19 -18.16 1.93
N ARG A 54 12.26 -17.45 1.57
CA ARG A 54 13.25 -16.97 2.55
C ARG A 54 12.60 -16.08 3.63
N GLY A 55 11.70 -15.18 3.25
CA GLY A 55 10.96 -14.35 4.21
C GLY A 55 10.05 -15.16 5.14
N ILE A 56 9.41 -16.23 4.64
CA ILE A 56 8.62 -17.17 5.45
C ILE A 56 9.51 -17.86 6.50
N GLU A 57 10.71 -18.31 6.10
CA GLU A 57 11.65 -18.93 7.03
C GLU A 57 12.15 -17.95 8.10
N GLU A 58 12.37 -16.66 7.77
CA GLU A 58 12.68 -15.64 8.79
C GLU A 58 11.52 -15.42 9.77
N CYS A 59 10.27 -15.36 9.29
CA CYS A 59 9.10 -15.32 10.17
C CYS A 59 9.04 -16.53 11.10
N LYS A 60 9.30 -17.73 10.59
CA LYS A 60 9.34 -18.97 11.39
C LYS A 60 10.40 -18.89 12.49
N LYS A 61 11.60 -18.39 12.18
CA LYS A 61 12.68 -18.19 13.16
C LYS A 61 12.26 -17.23 14.27
N ILE A 62 11.70 -16.07 13.91
CA ILE A 62 11.24 -15.06 14.89
C ILE A 62 10.18 -15.66 15.81
N VAL A 63 9.12 -16.28 15.24
CA VAL A 63 8.03 -16.90 16.01
C VAL A 63 8.54 -18.02 16.92
N SER A 64 9.57 -18.74 16.51
CA SER A 64 10.17 -19.83 17.27
C SER A 64 11.18 -19.38 18.34
N SER A 65 11.42 -18.09 18.49
CA SER A 65 12.29 -17.53 19.53
C SER A 65 11.64 -17.61 20.92
N GLU A 66 12.48 -17.60 21.95
CA GLU A 66 12.07 -17.70 23.36
C GLU A 66 10.97 -16.70 23.76
N PRO A 67 11.08 -15.37 23.50
CA PRO A 67 10.04 -14.42 23.96
C PRO A 67 8.65 -14.70 23.38
N LEU A 68 8.57 -15.18 22.14
CA LEU A 68 7.30 -15.53 21.50
C LEU A 68 6.80 -16.92 21.91
N LYS A 69 7.69 -17.89 22.11
CA LYS A 69 7.33 -19.19 22.69
C LYS A 69 6.77 -19.05 24.11
N ASP A 70 7.30 -18.11 24.91
CA ASP A 70 6.84 -17.87 26.27
C ASP A 70 5.40 -17.37 26.33
N ILE A 71 4.89 -16.72 25.28
CA ILE A 71 3.47 -16.34 25.19
C ILE A 71 2.63 -17.38 24.41
N GLY A 72 3.23 -18.52 24.07
CA GLY A 72 2.66 -19.60 23.27
C GLY A 72 2.34 -19.19 21.85
N ALA A 73 3.22 -18.40 21.23
CA ALA A 73 3.13 -18.06 19.82
C ALA A 73 3.34 -19.30 18.94
N GLU A 74 2.38 -19.57 18.07
CA GLU A 74 2.43 -20.67 17.12
C GLU A 74 1.86 -20.23 15.77
N LEU A 75 2.45 -20.71 14.66
CA LEU A 75 1.90 -20.45 13.33
C LEU A 75 0.51 -21.09 13.18
N THR A 76 -0.38 -20.42 12.45
CA THR A 76 -1.72 -20.93 12.15
C THR A 76 -1.69 -22.08 11.14
N GLU A 77 -0.70 -22.08 10.27
CA GLU A 77 -0.35 -23.13 9.34
C GLU A 77 0.24 -24.30 10.15
N LYS A 78 -0.62 -25.16 10.70
CA LYS A 78 -0.23 -26.40 11.43
C LYS A 78 -0.46 -27.67 10.62
N THR A 79 -1.26 -27.58 9.58
CA THR A 79 -1.63 -28.70 8.71
C THR A 79 -1.49 -28.28 7.26
N PRO A 80 -1.05 -29.19 6.37
CA PRO A 80 -0.98 -28.90 4.94
C PRO A 80 -2.31 -28.35 4.42
N ALA A 81 -2.26 -27.28 3.62
CA ALA A 81 -3.44 -26.82 2.90
C ALA A 81 -3.88 -27.93 1.93
N LYS A 82 -5.17 -28.24 1.90
CA LYS A 82 -5.71 -29.35 1.09
C LYS A 82 -5.20 -29.34 -0.35
N SER A 83 -5.19 -28.17 -0.99
CA SER A 83 -4.74 -27.98 -2.37
C SER A 83 -3.24 -28.28 -2.58
N CYS A 84 -2.42 -28.19 -1.53
CA CYS A 84 -0.98 -28.48 -1.56
C CYS A 84 -0.61 -29.74 -0.76
N ALA A 85 -1.58 -30.53 -0.30
CA ALA A 85 -1.35 -31.64 0.62
C ALA A 85 -0.63 -32.85 -0.02
N HIS A 86 -0.57 -32.87 -1.35
CA HIS A 86 0.20 -33.84 -2.13
C HIS A 86 1.71 -33.55 -2.10
N LEU A 87 2.13 -32.38 -1.60
CA LEU A 87 3.52 -31.98 -1.45
C LEU A 87 3.97 -32.21 0.00
N LYS A 88 5.26 -32.46 0.19
CA LYS A 88 5.84 -32.60 1.52
C LYS A 88 5.65 -31.29 2.30
N TYR A 89 5.01 -31.38 3.46
CA TYR A 89 4.77 -30.22 4.32
C TYR A 89 6.08 -29.47 4.64
N GLU A 90 6.03 -28.15 4.59
CA GLU A 90 7.18 -27.23 4.75
C GLU A 90 8.35 -27.39 3.76
N SER A 91 8.16 -28.13 2.66
CA SER A 91 9.12 -28.07 1.54
C SER A 91 8.99 -26.79 0.74
N ASP A 92 10.04 -26.40 0.01
CA ASP A 92 9.98 -25.26 -0.93
C ASP A 92 8.84 -25.40 -1.94
N GLN A 93 8.61 -26.63 -2.43
CA GLN A 93 7.50 -26.92 -3.36
C GLN A 93 6.14 -26.66 -2.70
N TYR A 94 5.98 -27.03 -1.42
CA TYR A 94 4.76 -26.76 -0.66
C TYR A 94 4.54 -25.25 -0.49
N TRP A 95 5.58 -24.49 -0.13
CA TRP A 95 5.48 -23.04 0.02
C TRP A 95 5.22 -22.34 -1.31
N GLU A 96 5.86 -22.77 -2.40
CA GLU A 96 5.58 -22.28 -3.75
C GLU A 96 4.11 -22.50 -4.14
N CYS A 97 3.57 -23.71 -3.88
CA CYS A 97 2.16 -24.00 -4.10
C CYS A 97 1.25 -23.06 -3.30
N LEU A 98 1.55 -22.83 -2.01
CA LEU A 98 0.77 -21.93 -1.18
C LEU A 98 0.86 -20.46 -1.60
N LEU A 99 2.04 -19.99 -1.98
CA LEU A 99 2.28 -18.63 -2.44
C LEU A 99 1.44 -18.31 -3.69
N LYS A 100 1.29 -19.27 -4.60
CA LYS A 100 0.46 -19.13 -5.80
C LYS A 100 -1.05 -19.13 -5.50
N LEU A 101 -1.48 -19.81 -4.43
CA LEU A 101 -2.88 -19.90 -4.03
C LEU A 101 -3.35 -18.75 -3.14
N ARG A 102 -2.44 -18.15 -2.36
CA ARG A 102 -2.77 -17.09 -1.39
C ARG A 102 -1.88 -15.85 -1.50
N PRO A 103 -1.59 -15.34 -2.72
CA PRO A 103 -0.85 -14.10 -2.85
C PRO A 103 -1.71 -12.95 -2.34
N LEU A 104 -1.21 -12.18 -1.38
CA LEU A 104 -1.77 -10.90 -1.00
C LEU A 104 -0.84 -9.79 -1.45
N THR A 105 -1.39 -8.64 -1.76
CA THR A 105 -0.60 -7.49 -2.19
C THR A 105 -0.78 -6.36 -1.20
N ILE A 106 0.27 -5.56 -0.97
CA ILE A 106 0.25 -4.40 -0.05
C ILE A 106 -0.67 -3.34 -0.67
N TYR A 107 -1.96 -3.49 -0.39
CA TYR A 107 -2.86 -2.37 -0.25
C TYR A 107 -3.26 -2.23 1.20
N HIS A 108 -3.97 -1.14 1.49
CA HIS A 108 -4.58 -0.90 2.78
C HIS A 108 -6.02 -1.39 2.69
N PRO A 109 -6.32 -2.67 3.01
CA PRO A 109 -7.68 -3.17 2.90
C PRO A 109 -8.55 -2.50 3.95
N VAL A 110 -9.57 -1.78 3.49
CA VAL A 110 -10.79 -1.51 4.27
C VAL A 110 -11.99 -1.83 3.37
N GLY A 111 -12.60 -2.99 3.60
CA GLY A 111 -13.79 -3.46 2.87
C GLY A 111 -13.94 -4.98 2.89
N THR A 112 -15.18 -5.47 2.94
CA THR A 112 -15.54 -6.90 2.78
C THR A 112 -15.76 -7.22 1.31
N CYS A 113 -15.14 -8.28 0.79
CA CYS A 113 -15.34 -8.75 -0.58
C CYS A 113 -16.62 -9.58 -0.71
N LYS A 114 -17.41 -9.35 -1.77
CA LYS A 114 -18.57 -10.17 -2.09
C LYS A 114 -18.09 -11.52 -2.65
N MET A 115 -18.53 -12.61 -2.02
CA MET A 115 -18.46 -13.95 -2.59
C MET A 115 -19.78 -14.27 -3.27
N GLY A 116 -19.77 -14.89 -4.44
CA GLY A 116 -21.00 -15.26 -5.12
C GLY A 116 -20.75 -16.06 -6.41
N PRO A 117 -21.82 -16.53 -7.05
CA PRO A 117 -21.73 -17.39 -8.25
C PRO A 117 -20.83 -16.81 -9.36
N LYS A 118 -20.27 -17.67 -10.22
CA LYS A 118 -19.31 -17.29 -11.28
C LYS A 118 -19.88 -16.25 -12.26
N ASP A 119 -21.20 -16.22 -12.40
CA ASP A 119 -21.99 -15.36 -13.25
C ASP A 119 -22.45 -14.05 -12.56
N ASP A 120 -22.14 -13.85 -11.29
CA ASP A 120 -22.35 -12.58 -10.60
C ASP A 120 -21.16 -11.64 -10.83
N PRO A 121 -21.29 -10.60 -11.67
CA PRO A 121 -20.20 -9.72 -12.05
C PRO A 121 -19.69 -8.84 -10.90
N THR A 122 -20.38 -8.85 -9.75
CA THR A 122 -19.99 -8.10 -8.55
C THR A 122 -19.27 -8.99 -7.52
N SER A 123 -19.16 -10.29 -7.78
CA SER A 123 -18.46 -11.25 -6.91
C SER A 123 -16.96 -11.27 -7.21
N VAL A 124 -16.14 -11.26 -6.16
CA VAL A 124 -14.67 -11.27 -6.25
C VAL A 124 -14.15 -12.70 -6.40
N VAL A 125 -14.79 -13.63 -5.70
CA VAL A 125 -14.49 -15.07 -5.71
C VAL A 125 -15.79 -15.87 -5.72
N ASP A 126 -15.75 -17.09 -6.30
CA ASP A 126 -16.87 -18.04 -6.15
C ASP A 126 -16.87 -18.73 -4.78
N PRO A 127 -17.90 -19.53 -4.45
CA PRO A 127 -17.94 -20.27 -3.19
C PRO A 127 -16.76 -21.25 -2.98
N GLU A 128 -16.04 -21.61 -4.05
CA GLU A 128 -14.88 -22.49 -4.03
C GLU A 128 -13.55 -21.72 -4.05
N LEU A 129 -13.58 -20.38 -3.99
CA LEU A 129 -12.43 -19.48 -4.08
C LEU A 129 -11.67 -19.59 -5.43
N SER A 130 -12.33 -20.06 -6.49
CA SER A 130 -11.68 -20.43 -7.76
C SER A 130 -11.51 -19.27 -8.76
N HIS A 131 -12.03 -18.07 -8.45
CA HIS A 131 -11.75 -16.86 -9.23
C HIS A 131 -10.62 -16.04 -8.59
N PHE A 132 -9.47 -16.00 -9.25
CA PHE A 132 -8.33 -15.16 -8.85
C PHE A 132 -8.50 -13.73 -9.39
N SER A 133 -9.51 -13.00 -8.90
CA SER A 133 -9.51 -11.54 -9.04
C SER A 133 -8.96 -10.93 -7.75
N SER A 134 -7.76 -10.34 -7.84
CA SER A 134 -7.17 -9.62 -6.70
C SER A 134 -7.73 -8.20 -6.67
N TYR A 135 -8.14 -7.75 -5.48
CA TYR A 135 -8.72 -6.42 -5.30
C TYR A 135 -7.62 -5.37 -5.13
N TRP A 136 -7.70 -4.28 -5.91
CA TRP A 136 -6.75 -3.16 -5.88
C TRP A 136 -7.45 -1.89 -5.33
N PRO A 137 -7.72 -1.80 -4.00
CA PRO A 137 -8.39 -0.64 -3.41
C PRO A 137 -7.57 0.63 -3.54
N ARG A 138 -8.27 1.74 -3.71
CA ARG A 138 -7.68 3.08 -3.82
C ARG A 138 -8.55 4.07 -3.06
N GLY A 139 -7.91 5.04 -2.40
CA GLY A 139 -8.65 6.11 -1.73
C GLY A 139 -9.35 7.01 -2.75
N ARG A 140 -10.68 7.08 -2.67
CA ARG A 140 -11.52 7.98 -3.48
C ARG A 140 -12.04 9.14 -2.62
N ALA A 141 -11.13 9.99 -2.18
CA ALA A 141 -11.40 11.20 -1.41
C ALA A 141 -10.30 12.24 -1.65
N LEU A 142 -10.49 13.49 -1.20
CA LEU A 142 -9.37 14.43 -1.12
C LEU A 142 -8.28 13.84 -0.22
N GLY A 143 -7.04 13.82 -0.73
CA GLY A 143 -5.90 13.15 -0.10
C GLY A 143 -5.64 11.73 -0.63
N GLY A 144 -6.54 11.19 -1.45
CA GLY A 144 -6.40 9.88 -2.08
C GLY A 144 -6.22 8.77 -1.05
N THR A 145 -5.30 7.85 -1.32
CA THR A 145 -5.02 6.70 -0.44
C THR A 145 -4.47 7.12 0.94
N SER A 146 -3.87 8.31 1.10
CA SER A 146 -3.43 8.78 2.43
C SER A 146 -4.57 8.96 3.43
N SER A 147 -5.79 9.15 2.94
CA SER A 147 -7.00 9.28 3.77
C SER A 147 -7.53 7.94 4.30
N ILE A 148 -7.05 6.80 3.78
CA ILE A 148 -7.52 5.47 4.16
C ILE A 148 -6.38 4.45 4.43
N ASN A 149 -5.11 4.85 4.29
CA ASN A 149 -3.97 3.95 4.42
C ASN A 149 -3.72 3.46 5.87
N GLY A 150 -2.74 2.60 6.10
CA GLY A 150 -2.39 2.08 7.43
C GLY A 150 -1.56 3.05 8.27
N MET A 151 -1.36 4.28 7.79
CA MET A 151 -0.55 5.34 8.37
C MET A 151 0.92 5.00 8.60
N GLN A 152 1.40 3.81 8.20
CA GLN A 152 2.81 3.46 8.31
C GLN A 152 3.66 4.46 7.54
N TYR A 153 4.62 5.04 8.24
CA TYR A 153 5.56 6.01 7.70
C TYR A 153 6.91 5.34 7.47
N VAL A 154 7.16 4.99 6.21
CA VAL A 154 8.37 4.29 5.75
C VAL A 154 8.86 4.95 4.47
N ARG A 155 10.14 5.32 4.42
CA ARG A 155 10.85 5.76 3.23
C ARG A 155 11.47 4.56 2.52
N ALA A 156 11.71 4.67 1.22
CA ALA A 156 12.47 3.64 0.50
C ALA A 156 13.97 3.71 0.88
N SER A 157 14.72 2.68 0.51
CA SER A 157 16.16 2.66 0.74
C SER A 157 16.85 3.70 -0.13
N ARG A 158 17.99 4.24 0.32
CA ARG A 158 18.86 5.09 -0.51
C ARG A 158 19.17 4.44 -1.88
N HIS A 159 19.32 3.12 -1.91
CA HIS A 159 19.61 2.35 -3.11
C HIS A 159 18.46 2.33 -4.14
N ASP A 160 17.24 2.67 -3.73
CA ASP A 160 16.10 2.76 -4.64
C ASP A 160 16.14 4.08 -5.42
N TYR A 161 16.45 5.19 -4.73
CA TYR A 161 16.63 6.52 -5.34
C TYR A 161 17.90 6.58 -6.20
N ASP A 162 19.02 6.06 -5.71
CA ASP A 162 20.26 5.98 -6.50
C ASP A 162 20.05 5.15 -7.78
N ARG A 163 19.11 4.19 -7.77
CA ARG A 163 18.72 3.44 -8.97
C ARG A 163 17.77 4.22 -9.87
N TRP A 164 16.87 5.02 -9.32
CA TRP A 164 16.06 5.95 -10.13
C TRP A 164 16.92 6.92 -10.90
N ALA A 165 17.96 7.48 -10.29
CA ALA A 165 18.90 8.36 -10.99
C ALA A 165 19.53 7.66 -12.19
N LYS A 166 19.94 6.40 -12.03
CA LYS A 166 20.46 5.57 -13.13
C LYS A 166 19.42 5.28 -14.21
N TYR A 167 18.20 4.88 -13.83
CA TYR A 167 17.15 4.55 -14.78
C TYR A 167 16.64 5.76 -15.57
N THR A 168 16.58 6.92 -14.92
CA THR A 168 16.09 8.17 -15.52
C THR A 168 17.19 8.99 -16.18
N ASN A 169 18.46 8.57 -16.02
CA ASN A 169 19.64 9.35 -16.38
C ASN A 169 19.57 10.79 -15.82
N SER A 170 19.19 10.91 -14.54
CA SER A 170 18.97 12.19 -13.88
C SER A 170 19.41 12.14 -12.43
N GLU A 171 20.53 12.79 -12.13
CA GLU A 171 21.13 12.85 -10.79
C GLU A 171 20.19 13.45 -9.75
N GLY A 172 19.26 14.32 -10.17
CA GLY A 172 18.27 14.93 -9.29
C GLY A 172 17.32 13.94 -8.59
N TRP A 173 17.34 12.67 -8.99
CA TRP A 173 16.57 11.59 -8.36
C TRP A 173 17.38 10.66 -7.45
N ASP A 174 18.69 10.89 -7.28
CA ASP A 174 19.50 10.11 -6.34
C ASP A 174 19.13 10.44 -4.88
N TYR A 175 19.58 9.62 -3.93
CA TYR A 175 19.21 9.80 -2.53
C TYR A 175 19.67 11.15 -1.96
N HIS A 176 20.84 11.64 -2.37
CA HIS A 176 21.40 12.90 -1.90
C HIS A 176 20.49 14.08 -2.27
N HIS A 177 19.98 14.09 -3.51
CA HIS A 177 19.14 15.16 -4.03
C HIS A 177 17.69 15.09 -3.53
N VAL A 178 17.14 13.90 -3.29
CA VAL A 178 15.77 13.77 -2.77
C VAL A 178 15.66 13.93 -1.26
N LEU A 179 16.73 13.66 -0.49
CA LEU A 179 16.71 13.75 0.97
C LEU A 179 16.26 15.12 1.50
N PRO A 180 16.70 16.28 0.96
CA PRO A 180 16.19 17.59 1.35
C PRO A 180 14.66 17.72 1.22
N TYR A 181 14.04 17.06 0.23
CA TYR A 181 12.58 17.07 0.06
C TYR A 181 11.88 16.17 1.09
N PHE A 182 12.48 15.03 1.45
CA PHE A 182 12.00 14.23 2.59
C PHE A 182 12.12 14.96 3.92
N LYS A 183 13.16 15.78 4.10
CA LYS A 183 13.27 16.63 5.29
C LYS A 183 12.27 17.79 5.25
N LYS A 184 12.00 18.36 4.07
CA LYS A 184 11.03 19.46 3.91
C LYS A 184 9.59 19.03 4.21
N LEU A 185 9.22 17.78 3.90
CA LEU A 185 7.86 17.31 4.12
C LEU A 185 7.56 16.98 5.60
N GLU A 186 8.58 16.60 6.38
CA GLU A 186 8.43 16.05 7.73
C GLU A 186 8.43 17.09 8.84
N ASP A 187 7.56 16.83 9.82
CA ASP A 187 7.71 17.31 11.19
C ASP A 187 7.92 16.11 12.12
N THR A 188 9.18 15.74 12.36
CA THR A 188 9.53 14.57 13.19
C THR A 188 9.37 14.90 14.68
N GLN A 189 8.46 14.20 15.34
CA GLN A 189 8.09 14.38 16.74
C GLN A 189 8.58 13.24 17.64
N ILE A 190 9.48 12.40 17.11
CA ILE A 190 10.00 11.22 17.79
C ILE A 190 11.30 11.60 18.52
N GLU A 191 11.30 11.45 19.84
CA GLU A 191 12.46 11.68 20.68
C GLU A 191 13.64 10.75 20.31
N GLY A 192 14.86 11.27 20.38
CA GLY A 192 16.10 10.58 20.02
C GLY A 192 16.50 10.72 18.54
N ILE A 193 15.54 10.91 17.63
CA ILE A 193 15.81 10.92 16.18
C ILE A 193 15.44 12.24 15.50
N GLN A 194 14.72 13.14 16.17
CA GLN A 194 14.23 14.40 15.63
C GLN A 194 15.33 15.35 15.13
N ASN A 195 16.55 15.25 15.68
CA ASN A 195 17.70 16.08 15.30
C ASN A 195 18.68 15.34 14.37
N SER A 196 18.33 14.14 13.91
CA SER A 196 19.15 13.38 12.97
C SER A 196 19.31 14.12 11.64
N VAL A 197 20.47 13.99 11.01
CA VAL A 197 20.74 14.59 9.68
C VAL A 197 19.78 14.11 8.60
N TYR A 198 19.14 12.96 8.81
CA TYR A 198 18.17 12.34 7.91
C TYR A 198 16.73 12.85 8.11
N ARG A 199 16.45 13.63 9.17
CA ARG A 199 15.09 13.99 9.57
C ARG A 199 14.72 15.44 9.33
N GLY A 200 13.42 15.65 9.08
CA GLY A 200 12.82 16.96 8.94
C GLY A 200 12.09 17.42 10.19
N LYS A 201 12.01 18.74 10.37
CA LYS A 201 11.23 19.40 11.43
C LYS A 201 10.47 20.59 10.84
N GLY A 202 9.23 20.81 11.28
CA GLY A 202 8.40 21.92 10.83
C GLY A 202 7.76 21.75 9.45
N GLY A 203 7.90 20.57 8.83
CA GLY A 203 7.17 20.22 7.63
C GLY A 203 5.67 20.00 7.88
N PRO A 204 4.85 19.92 6.83
CA PRO A 204 3.40 19.81 6.96
C PRO A 204 2.88 18.41 7.38
N ILE A 205 3.74 17.39 7.40
CA ILE A 205 3.38 16.02 7.80
C ILE A 205 4.05 15.68 9.15
N PRO A 206 3.27 15.66 10.25
CA PRO A 206 3.73 15.15 11.53
C PRO A 206 4.08 13.66 11.43
N VAL A 207 5.23 13.29 11.98
CA VAL A 207 5.71 11.90 12.05
C VAL A 207 5.98 11.56 13.52
N ASN A 208 5.24 10.58 14.05
CA ASN A 208 5.38 10.11 15.43
C ASN A 208 5.33 8.57 15.50
N ARG A 209 5.34 8.02 16.71
CA ARG A 209 5.13 6.58 16.98
C ARG A 209 3.79 6.42 17.69
N ILE A 210 3.05 5.37 17.35
CA ILE A 210 1.88 4.97 18.15
C ILE A 210 2.41 4.41 19.48
N LYS A 211 1.65 4.62 20.57
CA LYS A 211 1.96 4.01 21.87
C LYS A 211 2.11 2.49 21.72
N SER A 212 3.32 1.99 21.99
CA SER A 212 3.66 0.58 21.85
C SER A 212 2.79 -0.27 22.78
N GLN A 213 2.29 -1.40 22.25
CA GLN A 213 1.56 -2.41 23.01
C GLN A 213 2.55 -3.46 23.53
N PRO A 214 2.25 -4.17 24.65
CA PRO A 214 3.13 -5.22 25.17
C PRO A 214 3.55 -6.24 24.12
N LEU A 215 2.62 -6.66 23.26
CA LEU A 215 2.91 -7.59 22.16
C LEU A 215 3.97 -7.06 21.17
N ALA A 216 3.93 -5.77 20.85
CA ALA A 216 4.90 -5.17 19.93
C ALA A 216 6.32 -5.20 20.53
N GLN A 217 6.44 -4.98 21.84
CA GLN A 217 7.71 -5.10 22.55
C GLN A 217 8.25 -6.54 22.52
N THR A 218 7.40 -7.53 22.79
CA THR A 218 7.77 -8.95 22.71
C THR A 218 8.23 -9.35 21.30
N ILE A 219 7.58 -8.83 20.24
CA ILE A 219 7.98 -9.07 18.85
C ILE A 219 9.38 -8.48 18.56
N VAL A 220 9.67 -7.27 19.07
CA VAL A 220 10.98 -6.65 18.93
C VAL A 220 12.06 -7.49 19.60
N GLU A 221 11.84 -7.91 20.85
CA GLU A 221 12.77 -8.76 21.60
C GLU A 221 13.00 -10.11 20.92
N ALA A 222 11.94 -10.73 20.41
CA ALA A 222 12.02 -11.96 19.62
C ALA A 222 12.87 -11.81 18.35
N ALA A 223 12.69 -10.71 17.62
CA ALA A 223 13.50 -10.42 16.44
C ALA A 223 14.98 -10.17 16.81
N GLN A 224 15.25 -9.50 17.93
CA GLN A 224 16.62 -9.33 18.42
C GLN A 224 17.29 -10.65 18.79
N LYS A 225 16.56 -11.59 19.40
CA LYS A 225 17.07 -12.93 19.75
C LYS A 225 17.48 -13.75 18.53
N VAL A 226 16.90 -13.49 17.36
CA VAL A 226 17.28 -14.16 16.11
C VAL A 226 18.31 -13.38 15.27
N GLY A 227 18.83 -12.27 15.81
CA GLY A 227 19.96 -11.53 15.24
C GLY A 227 19.61 -10.21 14.54
N TYR A 228 18.35 -9.76 14.54
CA TYR A 228 18.00 -8.45 13.98
C TYR A 228 18.30 -7.35 14.99
N PRO A 229 19.19 -6.39 14.69
CA PRO A 229 19.45 -5.29 15.61
C PRO A 229 18.20 -4.42 15.77
N LEU A 230 18.02 -3.83 16.96
CA LEU A 230 17.03 -2.79 17.14
C LEU A 230 17.44 -1.56 16.31
N ASN A 231 16.55 -1.13 15.43
CA ASN A 231 16.72 0.06 14.62
C ASN A 231 15.77 1.14 15.10
N GLU A 232 16.32 2.14 15.79
CA GLU A 232 15.54 3.27 16.30
C GLU A 232 15.01 4.19 15.18
N ASP A 233 15.63 4.17 14.00
CA ASP A 233 15.17 4.96 12.87
C ASP A 233 15.33 4.22 11.54
N HIS A 234 14.35 3.39 11.22
CA HIS A 234 14.29 2.71 9.91
C HIS A 234 14.14 3.67 8.72
N ASN A 235 13.97 4.98 8.96
CA ASN A 235 13.95 6.04 7.95
C ASN A 235 15.25 6.89 7.93
N GLY A 236 16.24 6.50 8.75
CA GLY A 236 17.51 7.18 8.95
C GLY A 236 18.65 6.61 8.10
N GLN A 237 19.80 6.38 8.74
CA GLN A 237 21.03 5.95 8.06
C GLN A 237 20.91 4.55 7.43
N THR A 238 20.25 3.63 8.13
CA THR A 238 20.04 2.24 7.69
C THR A 238 18.58 1.83 7.91
N MET A 239 18.10 0.95 7.05
CA MET A 239 16.77 0.33 7.18
C MET A 239 16.83 -1.06 7.82
N GLU A 240 18.02 -1.62 7.99
CA GLU A 240 18.21 -2.98 8.49
C GLU A 240 17.86 -3.08 9.98
N GLY A 241 17.24 -4.18 10.38
CA GLY A 241 16.88 -4.47 11.76
C GLY A 241 15.38 -4.53 12.01
N VAL A 242 15.01 -4.52 13.30
CA VAL A 242 13.63 -4.47 13.78
C VAL A 242 13.36 -3.10 14.39
N ALA A 243 12.20 -2.50 14.09
CA ALA A 243 11.87 -1.15 14.52
C ALA A 243 10.41 -1.04 14.98
N HIS A 244 10.15 -0.13 15.92
CA HIS A 244 8.78 0.30 16.20
C HIS A 244 8.23 1.13 15.03
N SER A 245 6.99 0.84 14.63
CA SER A 245 6.34 1.55 13.53
C SER A 245 6.25 3.05 13.81
N GLN A 246 6.63 3.82 12.79
CA GLN A 246 6.39 5.25 12.74
C GLN A 246 5.12 5.49 11.93
N VAL A 247 4.40 6.57 12.24
CA VAL A 247 3.16 6.91 11.56
C VAL A 247 3.04 8.39 11.24
N ASN A 248 2.28 8.70 10.18
CA ASN A 248 1.86 10.06 9.87
C ASN A 248 0.51 10.38 10.54
N ALA A 249 0.58 10.66 11.84
CA ALA A 249 -0.57 11.02 12.66
C ALA A 249 -0.26 12.28 13.47
N LYS A 250 -1.30 13.00 13.93
CA LYS A 250 -1.17 14.12 14.85
C LYS A 250 -2.26 14.01 15.90
N ASP A 251 -1.90 14.09 17.17
CA ASP A 251 -2.84 13.97 18.29
C ASP A 251 -3.71 12.69 18.18
N ASP A 252 -3.05 11.57 17.86
CA ASP A 252 -3.67 10.25 17.57
C ASP A 252 -4.66 10.20 16.38
N GLU A 253 -4.77 11.27 15.61
CA GLU A 253 -5.56 11.30 14.39
C GLU A 253 -4.73 11.10 13.12
N ARG A 254 -5.32 10.41 12.13
CA ARG A 254 -4.77 10.32 10.78
C ARG A 254 -4.45 11.69 10.20
N TRP A 255 -3.26 11.82 9.64
CA TRP A 255 -2.84 13.03 8.94
C TRP A 255 -2.64 12.79 7.43
N SER A 256 -3.70 13.02 6.64
CA SER A 256 -3.67 12.83 5.19
C SER A 256 -2.91 13.96 4.46
N SER A 257 -2.57 13.73 3.19
CA SER A 257 -1.97 14.76 2.34
C SER A 257 -2.92 15.94 2.10
N SER A 258 -4.24 15.72 2.08
CA SER A 258 -5.22 16.81 2.00
C SER A 258 -5.20 17.68 3.25
N ARG A 259 -5.15 17.08 4.46
CA ARG A 259 -5.01 17.84 5.72
C ARG A 259 -3.71 18.63 5.75
N SER A 260 -2.65 18.06 5.18
CA SER A 260 -1.31 18.66 5.18
C SER A 260 -1.18 19.84 4.22
N TYR A 261 -1.68 19.71 2.98
CA TYR A 261 -1.34 20.63 1.88
C TYR A 261 -2.52 21.39 1.28
N ILE A 262 -3.75 20.92 1.44
CA ILE A 262 -4.93 21.54 0.80
C ILE A 262 -5.73 22.33 1.81
N HIS A 263 -6.19 21.69 2.89
CA HIS A 263 -7.04 22.33 3.90
C HIS A 263 -6.48 23.64 4.47
N PRO A 264 -5.17 23.76 4.79
CA PRO A 264 -4.61 24.99 5.35
C PRO A 264 -4.62 26.19 4.39
N ILE A 265 -4.84 25.96 3.10
CA ILE A 265 -4.71 26.99 2.05
C ILE A 265 -5.95 27.10 1.16
N LEU A 266 -7.08 26.48 1.53
CA LEU A 266 -8.33 26.51 0.77
C LEU A 266 -8.90 27.92 0.59
N ASN A 267 -8.56 28.85 1.48
CA ASN A 267 -8.98 30.25 1.41
C ASN A 267 -8.20 31.08 0.38
N ARG A 268 -7.13 30.52 -0.23
CA ARG A 268 -6.34 31.25 -1.23
C ARG A 268 -7.16 31.45 -2.51
N PRO A 269 -7.30 32.69 -3.01
CA PRO A 269 -8.18 32.98 -4.15
C PRO A 269 -7.70 32.36 -5.47
N ASN A 270 -6.43 31.95 -5.54
CA ASN A 270 -5.82 31.31 -6.70
C ASN A 270 -5.80 29.78 -6.63
N LEU A 271 -6.43 29.16 -5.63
CA LEU A 271 -6.60 27.72 -5.52
C LEU A 271 -8.08 27.35 -5.64
N HIS A 272 -8.41 26.54 -6.65
CA HIS A 272 -9.76 26.01 -6.84
C HIS A 272 -9.73 24.49 -6.69
N VAL A 273 -10.60 23.94 -5.84
CA VAL A 273 -10.71 22.50 -5.60
C VAL A 273 -12.12 22.05 -6.00
N ALA A 274 -12.20 21.24 -7.06
CA ALA A 274 -13.45 20.64 -7.51
C ALA A 274 -13.53 19.18 -7.06
N VAL A 275 -14.33 18.90 -6.04
CA VAL A 275 -14.65 17.53 -5.61
C VAL A 275 -15.76 16.93 -6.48
N ASN A 276 -15.94 15.60 -6.38
CA ASN A 276 -16.94 14.86 -7.18
C ASN A 276 -16.82 15.15 -8.68
N SER A 277 -15.57 15.27 -9.15
CA SER A 277 -15.21 15.67 -10.50
C SER A 277 -14.26 14.62 -11.07
N LEU A 278 -14.73 13.83 -12.05
CA LEU A 278 -13.95 12.77 -12.67
C LEU A 278 -13.33 13.27 -13.97
N VAL A 279 -12.00 13.38 -14.02
CA VAL A 279 -11.27 13.65 -15.26
C VAL A 279 -11.32 12.39 -16.14
N GLN A 280 -11.80 12.55 -17.37
CA GLN A 280 -11.92 11.45 -18.34
C GLN A 280 -10.66 11.35 -19.22
N LYS A 281 -10.24 12.49 -19.77
CA LYS A 281 -9.08 12.59 -20.65
C LYS A 281 -8.51 14.01 -20.66
N ILE A 282 -7.29 14.12 -21.13
CA ILE A 282 -6.60 15.36 -21.47
C ILE A 282 -6.94 15.68 -22.93
N VAL A 283 -7.31 16.93 -23.19
CA VAL A 283 -7.50 17.44 -24.55
C VAL A 283 -6.15 17.89 -25.08
N LEU A 284 -5.68 17.23 -26.13
CA LEU A 284 -4.39 17.48 -26.75
C LEU A 284 -4.58 18.10 -28.15
N LYS A 285 -3.78 19.11 -28.46
CA LYS A 285 -3.62 19.68 -29.81
C LYS A 285 -2.13 19.74 -30.12
N ASP A 286 -1.69 19.10 -31.21
CA ASP A 286 -0.27 19.05 -31.60
C ASP A 286 0.65 18.60 -30.45
N LYS A 287 0.22 17.55 -29.72
CA LYS A 287 0.87 17.03 -28.49
C LYS A 287 0.95 18.00 -27.31
N LYS A 288 0.30 19.16 -27.37
CA LYS A 288 0.17 20.12 -26.27
C LYS A 288 -1.17 19.97 -25.54
N ALA A 289 -1.14 19.89 -24.22
CA ALA A 289 -2.34 19.91 -23.39
C ALA A 289 -2.99 21.29 -23.42
N VAL A 290 -4.24 21.34 -23.88
CA VAL A 290 -5.04 22.59 -23.98
C VAL A 290 -6.26 22.59 -23.06
N GLY A 291 -6.60 21.44 -22.49
CA GLY A 291 -7.67 21.32 -21.51
C GLY A 291 -7.81 19.92 -20.94
N VAL A 292 -8.79 19.74 -20.07
CA VAL A 292 -9.21 18.43 -19.54
C VAL A 292 -10.72 18.30 -19.66
N GLU A 293 -11.18 17.12 -20.06
CA GLU A 293 -12.59 16.78 -20.03
C GLU A 293 -12.94 16.16 -18.68
N VAL A 294 -13.98 16.70 -18.04
CA VAL A 294 -14.38 16.36 -16.68
C VAL A 294 -15.87 16.07 -16.64
N ILE A 295 -16.27 15.00 -15.97
CA ILE A 295 -17.65 14.82 -15.53
C ILE A 295 -17.80 15.33 -14.11
N LYS A 296 -18.73 16.26 -13.94
CA LYS A 296 -19.15 16.78 -12.64
C LYS A 296 -20.67 16.85 -12.63
N ASP A 297 -21.30 16.34 -11.58
CA ASP A 297 -22.78 16.37 -11.42
C ASP A 297 -23.51 15.82 -12.66
N ASN A 298 -23.02 14.69 -13.20
CA ASN A 298 -23.49 14.02 -14.42
C ASN A 298 -23.47 14.87 -15.71
N ARG A 299 -22.72 15.98 -15.70
CA ARG A 299 -22.53 16.85 -16.86
C ARG A 299 -21.07 16.87 -17.27
N LYS A 300 -20.84 16.90 -18.58
CA LYS A 300 -19.51 16.98 -19.17
C LYS A 300 -19.09 18.44 -19.32
N PHE A 301 -17.87 18.75 -18.87
CA PHE A 301 -17.24 20.04 -18.98
C PHE A 301 -15.86 19.91 -19.61
N THR A 302 -15.43 20.95 -20.30
CA THR A 302 -14.03 21.10 -20.74
C THR A 302 -13.42 22.28 -20.00
N ILE A 303 -12.39 22.02 -19.20
CA ILE A 303 -11.65 23.05 -18.47
C ILE A 303 -10.39 23.37 -19.26
N GLY A 304 -10.28 24.60 -19.75
CA GLY A 304 -9.13 25.07 -20.53
C GLY A 304 -7.88 25.27 -19.66
N VAL A 305 -6.70 25.04 -20.26
CA VAL A 305 -5.39 25.10 -19.58
C VAL A 305 -4.49 26.12 -20.27
N ARG A 306 -3.87 27.02 -19.49
CA ARG A 306 -2.96 28.06 -20.01
C ARG A 306 -1.48 27.67 -19.95
N ARG A 307 -1.10 26.79 -19.03
CA ARG A 307 0.30 26.38 -18.83
C ARG A 307 0.44 24.87 -18.98
N GLU A 308 0.03 24.13 -17.97
CA GLU A 308 0.34 22.70 -17.85
C GLU A 308 -0.81 21.92 -17.21
N VAL A 309 -0.82 20.61 -17.49
CA VAL A 309 -1.67 19.62 -16.80
C VAL A 309 -0.74 18.70 -16.03
N ILE A 310 -0.94 18.61 -14.71
CA ILE A 310 -0.23 17.69 -13.84
C ILE A 310 -1.17 16.53 -13.51
N LEU A 311 -0.85 15.34 -14.00
CA LEU A 311 -1.67 14.15 -13.80
C LEU A 311 -1.23 13.41 -12.53
N SER A 312 -2.10 13.40 -11.52
CA SER A 312 -1.85 12.80 -10.20
C SER A 312 -2.94 11.81 -9.78
N ALA A 313 -3.48 11.04 -10.72
CA ALA A 313 -4.59 10.10 -10.50
C ALA A 313 -4.14 8.71 -9.98
N GLY A 314 -2.92 8.64 -9.44
CA GLY A 314 -2.28 7.41 -8.96
C GLY A 314 -1.79 6.49 -10.10
N ALA A 315 -1.12 5.41 -9.73
CA ALA A 315 -0.49 4.46 -10.66
C ALA A 315 -1.50 3.72 -11.57
N ILE A 316 -2.79 3.73 -11.22
CA ILE A 316 -3.85 3.07 -11.99
C ILE A 316 -4.67 4.09 -12.81
N GLY A 317 -5.05 5.22 -12.21
CA GLY A 317 -5.89 6.21 -12.90
C GLY A 317 -5.12 7.05 -13.93
N SER A 318 -3.85 7.33 -13.67
CA SER A 318 -3.03 8.14 -14.57
C SER A 318 -2.79 7.47 -15.94
N PRO A 319 -2.32 6.21 -16.03
CA PRO A 319 -2.18 5.54 -17.33
C PRO A 319 -3.52 5.36 -18.05
N GLN A 320 -4.62 5.12 -17.33
CA GLN A 320 -5.96 5.07 -17.91
C GLN A 320 -6.32 6.39 -18.60
N ILE A 321 -6.16 7.52 -17.90
CA ILE A 321 -6.45 8.86 -18.46
C ILE A 321 -5.55 9.15 -19.67
N LEU A 322 -4.25 8.82 -19.61
CA LEU A 322 -3.33 9.00 -20.73
C LEU A 322 -3.76 8.20 -21.97
N MET A 323 -4.08 6.91 -21.79
CA MET A 323 -4.56 6.07 -22.89
C MET A 323 -5.87 6.59 -23.49
N LEU A 324 -6.84 6.99 -22.66
CA LEU A 324 -8.09 7.63 -23.12
C LEU A 324 -7.87 8.98 -23.81
N SER A 325 -6.71 9.62 -23.58
CA SER A 325 -6.28 10.84 -24.25
C SER A 325 -5.52 10.58 -25.57
N GLY A 326 -5.36 9.32 -25.97
CA GLY A 326 -4.60 8.94 -27.16
C GLY A 326 -3.09 8.80 -26.94
N VAL A 327 -2.62 8.73 -25.69
CA VAL A 327 -1.21 8.54 -25.34
C VAL A 327 -1.03 7.15 -24.71
N GLY A 328 -0.50 6.21 -25.48
CA GLY A 328 -0.39 4.80 -25.09
C GLY A 328 -0.03 3.88 -26.24
N PRO A 329 -0.04 2.55 -26.04
CA PRO A 329 0.39 1.60 -27.05
C PRO A 329 -0.50 1.69 -28.30
N LYS A 330 0.07 2.07 -29.45
CA LYS A 330 -0.67 2.40 -30.68
C LYS A 330 -1.69 1.34 -31.06
N LYS A 331 -1.27 0.07 -31.12
CA LYS A 331 -2.14 -1.05 -31.51
C LYS A 331 -3.36 -1.18 -30.58
N HIS A 332 -3.16 -1.08 -29.26
CA HIS A 332 -4.23 -1.17 -28.27
C HIS A 332 -5.23 -0.01 -28.38
N LEU A 333 -4.73 1.20 -28.63
CA LEU A 333 -5.58 2.38 -28.83
C LEU A 333 -6.41 2.29 -30.11
N GLU A 334 -5.81 1.81 -31.20
CA GLU A 334 -6.48 1.60 -32.50
C GLU A 334 -7.60 0.54 -32.39
N GLU A 335 -7.37 -0.56 -31.67
CA GLU A 335 -8.37 -1.61 -31.38
C GLU A 335 -9.61 -1.04 -30.67
N LEU A 336 -9.42 -0.07 -29.77
CA LEU A 336 -10.48 0.62 -29.04
C LEU A 336 -11.01 1.88 -29.76
N LYS A 337 -10.57 2.13 -31.00
CA LYS A 337 -10.94 3.30 -31.82
C LYS A 337 -10.62 4.65 -31.15
N ILE A 338 -9.56 4.69 -30.34
CA ILE A 338 -9.06 5.92 -29.73
C ILE A 338 -8.02 6.53 -30.66
N PRO A 339 -8.16 7.80 -31.10
CA PRO A 339 -7.17 8.46 -31.93
C PRO A 339 -5.80 8.49 -31.26
N VAL A 340 -4.77 8.02 -31.97
CA VAL A 340 -3.40 7.95 -31.44
C VAL A 340 -2.72 9.31 -31.59
N VAL A 341 -2.37 9.90 -30.44
CA VAL A 341 -1.59 11.14 -30.34
C VAL A 341 -0.10 10.83 -30.17
N SER A 342 0.23 9.82 -29.37
CA SER A 342 1.61 9.36 -29.18
C SER A 342 1.66 7.87 -28.82
N ASP A 343 2.49 7.12 -29.54
CA ASP A 343 2.77 5.72 -29.26
C ASP A 343 3.83 5.63 -28.16
N LEU A 344 3.40 5.27 -26.94
CA LEU A 344 4.24 5.12 -25.76
C LEU A 344 3.78 3.89 -24.97
N PRO A 345 4.66 3.19 -24.24
CA PRO A 345 4.31 1.99 -23.48
C PRO A 345 3.56 2.32 -22.16
N VAL A 346 2.54 3.17 -22.25
CA VAL A 346 1.71 3.55 -21.10
C VAL A 346 0.95 2.34 -20.58
N GLY A 347 1.06 2.09 -19.28
CA GLY A 347 0.46 0.94 -18.62
C GLY A 347 1.42 -0.23 -18.41
N ASP A 348 2.61 -0.23 -19.04
CA ASP A 348 3.64 -1.25 -18.83
C ASP A 348 4.40 -1.04 -17.52
N ASN A 349 5.22 -2.03 -17.16
CA ASN A 349 6.12 -2.01 -15.99
C ASN A 349 5.36 -1.82 -14.66
N LEU A 350 4.11 -2.31 -14.59
CA LEU A 350 3.31 -2.30 -13.38
C LEU A 350 4.01 -3.19 -12.33
N GLN A 351 4.18 -2.63 -11.14
CA GLN A 351 4.83 -3.28 -10.02
C GLN A 351 4.01 -3.00 -8.77
N ASP A 352 3.98 -3.97 -7.87
CA ASP A 352 3.42 -3.80 -6.54
C ASP A 352 4.05 -4.79 -5.55
N HIS A 353 3.99 -4.49 -4.26
CA HIS A 353 4.58 -5.35 -3.25
C HIS A 353 3.66 -6.53 -2.94
N LEU A 354 4.07 -7.71 -3.36
CA LEU A 354 3.41 -8.95 -2.97
C LEU A 354 3.92 -9.42 -1.61
N PHE A 355 3.02 -9.84 -0.73
CA PHE A 355 3.34 -10.44 0.56
C PHE A 355 2.60 -11.75 0.77
N PHE A 356 3.17 -12.58 1.64
CA PHE A 356 2.50 -13.77 2.15
C PHE A 356 2.02 -13.52 3.57
N ASP A 357 0.84 -14.02 3.92
CA ASP A 357 0.22 -13.75 5.22
C ASP A 357 0.28 -14.97 6.12
N LEU A 358 1.21 -14.95 7.07
CA LEU A 358 1.37 -15.96 8.11
C LEU A 358 0.63 -15.49 9.36
N GLY A 359 -0.39 -16.24 9.76
CA GLY A 359 -1.06 -16.04 11.03
C GLY A 359 -0.23 -16.61 12.18
N VAL A 360 -0.18 -15.89 13.31
CA VAL A 360 0.44 -16.36 14.55
C VAL A 360 -0.60 -16.27 15.65
N THR A 361 -0.88 -17.39 16.31
CA THR A 361 -1.78 -17.46 17.47
C THR A 361 -0.99 -17.33 18.75
N ILE A 362 -1.55 -16.67 19.76
CA ILE A 362 -0.96 -16.56 21.12
C ILE A 362 -1.96 -17.05 22.16
N ARG A 363 -1.49 -17.40 23.37
CA ARG A 363 -2.35 -17.96 24.44
C ARG A 363 -3.37 -16.96 24.99
N GLU A 364 -2.94 -15.73 25.22
CA GLU A 364 -3.73 -14.70 25.90
C GLU A 364 -3.71 -13.37 25.12
N PRO A 365 -4.76 -12.54 25.23
CA PRO A 365 -4.79 -11.24 24.57
C PRO A 365 -3.75 -10.30 25.19
N MET A 366 -2.75 -9.92 24.40
CA MET A 366 -1.75 -8.92 24.79
C MET A 366 -2.02 -7.52 24.20
N SER A 367 -3.22 -7.35 23.62
CA SER A 367 -3.72 -6.09 23.06
C SER A 367 -5.23 -5.98 23.24
N SER A 368 -5.78 -4.76 23.23
CA SER A 368 -7.22 -4.55 23.35
C SER A 368 -8.01 -5.27 22.24
N PRO A 369 -9.07 -6.05 22.57
CA PRO A 369 -9.89 -6.71 21.56
C PRO A 369 -10.54 -5.68 20.64
N PHE A 370 -10.63 -5.96 19.34
CA PHE A 370 -11.21 -5.03 18.35
C PHE A 370 -12.62 -4.54 18.74
N ASN A 371 -13.44 -5.40 19.36
CA ASN A 371 -14.78 -5.05 19.84
C ASN A 371 -14.77 -4.00 20.97
N SER A 372 -13.71 -3.96 21.79
CA SER A 372 -13.56 -2.94 22.84
C SER A 372 -13.27 -1.54 22.28
N LEU A 373 -12.69 -1.48 21.07
CA LEU A 373 -12.38 -0.22 20.36
C LEU A 373 -13.63 0.43 19.75
N LYS A 374 -14.75 -0.31 19.66
CA LYS A 374 -16.04 0.16 19.13
C LYS A 374 -17.09 0.43 20.22
N SER A 375 -16.73 0.29 21.50
CA SER A 375 -17.69 0.45 22.59
C SER A 375 -18.12 1.91 22.76
N TRP A 376 -19.34 2.12 23.25
CA TRP A 376 -19.90 3.46 23.48
C TRP A 376 -19.13 4.23 24.56
N SER A 377 -18.55 3.51 25.54
CA SER A 377 -17.68 4.10 26.56
C SER A 377 -16.32 4.52 25.99
N THR A 378 -15.74 3.75 25.06
CA THR A 378 -14.51 4.14 24.35
C THR A 378 -14.76 5.35 23.45
N TYR A 379 -15.92 5.43 22.77
CA TYR A 379 -16.32 6.59 21.99
C TYR A 379 -16.43 7.87 22.84
N LEU A 380 -17.10 7.78 23.99
CA LEU A 380 -17.23 8.91 24.93
C LEU A 380 -15.89 9.33 25.52
N LYS A 381 -15.04 8.37 25.87
CA LYS A 381 -13.69 8.66 26.38
C LYS A 381 -12.85 9.40 25.33
N TYR A 382 -12.92 8.96 24.08
CA TYR A 382 -12.30 9.65 22.94
C TYR A 382 -12.87 11.06 22.76
N LYS A 383 -14.20 11.21 22.73
CA LYS A 383 -14.88 12.50 22.49
C LYS A 383 -14.71 13.53 23.60
N ILE A 384 -14.71 13.10 24.86
CA ILE A 384 -14.68 13.99 26.04
C ILE A 384 -13.25 14.28 26.47
N LEU A 385 -12.40 13.25 26.51
CA LEU A 385 -11.07 13.34 27.09
C LEU A 385 -9.94 13.37 26.06
N GLY A 386 -10.25 13.25 24.76
CA GLY A 386 -9.23 13.15 23.71
C GLY A 386 -8.30 11.96 23.87
N THR A 387 -8.71 10.94 24.63
CA THR A 387 -7.87 9.78 24.98
C THR A 387 -8.61 8.47 24.70
N GLY A 388 -7.87 7.47 24.20
CA GLY A 388 -8.37 6.13 23.91
C GLY A 388 -8.38 5.80 22.41
N THR A 389 -8.18 4.53 22.07
CA THR A 389 -8.20 4.00 20.70
C THR A 389 -9.64 3.70 20.28
N TYR A 390 -10.37 4.72 19.81
CA TYR A 390 -11.67 4.51 19.16
C TYR A 390 -11.45 4.25 17.66
N TYR A 391 -11.91 3.09 17.18
CA TYR A 391 -11.83 2.74 15.76
C TYR A 391 -13.17 3.09 15.10
N VAL A 392 -13.19 4.12 14.26
CA VAL A 392 -14.37 4.50 13.45
C VAL A 392 -14.59 3.50 12.33
#